data_AF-A0A1V2YL61-F1
#
_entry.id   AF-A0A1V2YL61-F1
#
_cell.length_a   1.000
_cell.length_b   1.000
_cell.length_c   1.000
_cell.angle_alpha   90.00
_cell.angle_beta   90.00
_cell.angle_gamma   90.00
#
_symmetry.space_group_name_H-M   'P 1'
#
loop_
_entity.id
_entity.type
_entity.pdbx_description
1 polymer ?
#
loop_
_entity_poly.entity_id
_entity_poly.type
_entity_poly.pdbx_seq_one_letter_code
_entity_poly.pdbx_strand_id
1 'polypeptide(L)'
;MERALKKYFPIFVLPTLIAFIIAFVVPFLLGVYLSFTEFTTITDARWVGFDNYRRAFATSNFVDALIFTAKFAIVSVVTINVFAFLLALLLTRGFKGSNIFRTIFFMPNLIGGIVLGYIWQLIINGVLARFGVTLTFSATYGFWGLVILMNWQMIGYMMVIYIAGIQNISDSIFEAAMIDGASPIRVIRSITLPLVMPAITISLFLTISNSFKMFDQNLALTAGAPMNQTAMLALDIYNTFYSRVGFEGVGQAKAVMFFLLVACIAIPQLILTRKGEVEN
;
A
#
# COMPACT_ATOMS: atom_id res chain seq x y z
N MET A 1 -15.87 28.98 25.60
CA MET A 1 -15.47 27.57 25.36
C MET A 1 -14.06 27.49 24.74
N GLU A 2 -13.75 28.26 23.69
CA GLU A 2 -12.41 28.25 23.03
C GLU A 2 -11.21 28.60 23.93
N ARG A 3 -11.33 29.56 24.86
CA ARG A 3 -10.22 29.93 25.77
C ARG A 3 -9.86 28.82 26.77
N ALA A 4 -10.85 28.04 27.22
CA ALA A 4 -10.62 26.90 28.12
C ALA A 4 -9.93 25.76 27.37
N LEU A 5 -10.36 25.47 26.13
CA LEU A 5 -9.72 24.50 25.24
C LEU A 5 -8.25 24.84 24.99
N LYS A 6 -7.88 26.10 24.75
CA LYS A 6 -6.47 26.52 24.59
C LYS A 6 -5.60 26.30 25.85
N LYS A 7 -6.18 26.43 27.05
CA LYS A 7 -5.46 26.24 28.33
C LYS A 7 -5.17 24.77 28.62
N TYR A 8 -6.10 23.87 28.29
CA TYR A 8 -5.94 22.43 28.50
C TYR A 8 -5.40 21.69 27.26
N PHE A 9 -5.30 22.36 26.11
CA PHE A 9 -4.70 21.83 24.88
C PHE A 9 -3.35 21.13 25.12
N PRO A 10 -2.39 21.69 25.89
CA PRO A 10 -1.14 21.00 26.15
C PRO A 10 -1.33 19.69 26.93
N ILE A 11 -2.27 19.63 27.87
CA ILE A 11 -2.52 18.43 28.69
C ILE A 11 -3.10 17.30 27.83
N PHE A 12 -3.91 17.61 26.82
CA PHE A 12 -4.48 16.60 25.92
C PHE A 12 -3.55 16.20 24.76
N VAL A 13 -2.68 17.11 24.29
CA VAL A 13 -1.82 16.89 23.11
C VAL A 13 -0.41 16.46 23.48
N LEU A 14 0.17 16.96 24.58
CA LEU A 14 1.55 16.66 24.93
C LEU A 14 1.80 15.17 25.20
N PRO A 15 0.95 14.42 25.93
CA PRO A 15 1.23 13.00 26.19
C PRO A 15 1.29 12.17 24.89
N THR A 16 0.35 12.40 23.98
CA THR A 16 0.31 11.76 22.67
C THR A 16 1.45 12.21 21.76
N LEU A 17 1.81 13.49 21.77
CA LEU A 17 2.94 14.02 21.01
C LEU A 17 4.28 13.47 21.51
N ILE A 18 4.48 13.40 22.83
CA ILE A 18 5.68 12.84 23.46
C ILE A 18 5.79 11.35 23.11
N ALA A 19 4.70 10.58 23.26
CA ALA A 19 4.67 9.18 22.87
C ALA A 19 5.01 9.00 21.38
N PHE A 20 4.47 9.86 20.52
CA PHE A 20 4.78 9.84 19.08
C PHE A 20 6.26 10.15 18.79
N ILE A 21 6.82 11.16 19.45
CA ILE A 21 8.24 11.53 19.28
C ILE A 21 9.14 10.37 19.70
N ILE A 22 8.90 9.77 20.87
CA ILE A 22 9.73 8.70 21.42
C ILE A 22 9.59 7.41 20.60
N ALA A 23 8.37 7.05 20.18
CA ALA A 23 8.11 5.78 19.51
C ALA A 23 8.34 5.81 17.98
N PHE A 24 8.24 6.99 17.34
CA PHE A 24 8.35 7.11 15.88
C PHE A 24 9.48 8.04 15.45
N VAL A 25 9.49 9.30 15.91
CA VAL A 25 10.44 10.32 15.40
C VAL A 25 11.87 9.98 15.79
N VAL A 26 12.12 9.63 17.05
CA VAL A 26 13.47 9.30 17.54
C VAL A 26 14.03 8.05 16.85
N PRO A 27 13.31 6.91 16.78
CA PRO A 27 13.79 5.73 16.03
C PRO A 27 13.98 6.00 14.54
N PHE A 28 13.14 6.82 13.92
CA PHE A 28 13.29 7.21 12.52
C PHE A 28 14.59 7.99 12.29
N LEU A 29 14.85 9.03 13.09
CA LEU A 29 16.09 9.82 12.99
C LEU A 29 17.32 8.97 13.29
N LEU A 30 17.23 8.06 14.26
CA LEU A 30 18.29 7.10 14.57
C LEU A 30 18.54 6.15 13.40
N GLY A 31 17.50 5.62 12.75
CA GLY A 31 17.63 4.79 11.55
C GLY A 31 18.29 5.53 10.39
N VAL A 32 17.95 6.81 10.20
CA VAL A 32 18.63 7.68 9.23
C VAL A 32 20.10 7.84 9.60
N TYR A 33 20.45 8.12 10.86
CA TYR A 33 21.85 8.20 11.29
C TYR A 33 22.60 6.88 11.07
N LEU A 34 22.00 5.75 11.48
CA LEU A 34 22.58 4.42 11.38
C LEU A 34 22.85 4.01 9.93
N SER A 35 22.09 4.53 8.96
CA SER A 35 22.34 4.28 7.54
C SER A 35 23.70 4.79 7.05
N PHE A 36 24.32 5.74 7.76
CA PHE A 36 25.68 6.25 7.50
C PHE A 36 26.77 5.55 8.33
N THR A 37 26.39 4.52 9.08
CA THR A 37 27.28 3.80 10.00
C THR A 37 27.37 2.32 9.66
N GLU A 38 28.52 1.73 9.94
CA GLU A 38 28.68 0.28 10.06
C GLU A 38 28.44 -0.11 11.51
N PHE A 39 27.54 -1.06 11.74
CA PHE A 39 27.15 -1.50 13.07
C PHE A 39 26.62 -2.93 13.01
N THR A 40 26.79 -3.66 14.11
CA THR A 40 26.04 -4.91 14.38
C THR A 40 24.99 -4.66 15.46
N THR A 41 25.34 -3.82 16.44
CA THR A 41 24.45 -3.37 17.52
C THR A 41 24.39 -1.86 17.50
N ILE A 42 23.28 -1.26 17.92
CA ILE A 42 23.13 0.21 17.92
C ILE A 42 24.27 0.92 18.71
N THR A 43 24.90 0.23 19.67
CA THR A 43 26.00 0.74 20.50
C THR A 43 27.39 0.67 19.88
N ASP A 44 27.61 -0.09 18.80
CA ASP A 44 28.91 -0.27 18.15
C ASP A 44 29.06 0.50 16.82
N ALA A 45 28.17 1.46 16.59
CA ALA A 45 28.07 2.19 15.33
C ALA A 45 29.33 3.03 15.02
N ARG A 46 29.96 2.73 13.88
CA ARG A 46 31.11 3.45 13.32
C ARG A 46 30.72 4.20 12.07
N TRP A 47 31.03 5.50 12.01
CA TRP A 47 30.71 6.31 10.85
C TRP A 47 31.50 5.87 9.61
N VAL A 48 30.78 5.52 8.53
CA VAL A 48 31.35 5.13 7.23
C VAL A 48 30.89 6.04 6.08
N GLY A 49 30.12 7.10 6.40
CA GLY A 49 29.60 8.04 5.41
C GLY A 49 28.66 7.35 4.42
N PHE A 50 28.87 7.56 3.11
CA PHE A 50 27.99 7.04 2.06
C PHE A 50 28.33 5.62 1.60
N ASP A 51 29.19 4.89 2.31
CA ASP A 51 29.63 3.57 1.88
C ASP A 51 28.49 2.56 1.76
N ASN A 52 27.59 2.55 2.75
CA ASN A 52 26.40 1.70 2.74
C ASN A 52 25.49 1.95 1.53
N TYR A 53 25.34 3.20 1.11
CA TYR A 53 24.57 3.57 -0.09
C TYR A 53 25.24 3.06 -1.37
N ARG A 54 26.57 3.18 -1.48
CA ARG A 54 27.33 2.60 -2.61
C ARG A 54 27.19 1.08 -2.65
N ARG A 55 27.34 0.41 -1.51
CA ARG A 55 27.16 -1.04 -1.37
C ARG A 55 25.74 -1.50 -1.73
N ALA A 56 24.72 -0.70 -1.40
CA ALA A 56 23.34 -1.01 -1.76
C ALA A 56 23.12 -1.07 -3.27
N PHE A 57 23.73 -0.15 -4.04
CA PHE A 57 23.65 -0.14 -5.51
C PHE A 57 24.64 -1.07 -6.20
N ALA A 58 25.70 -1.50 -5.51
CA ALA A 58 26.69 -2.40 -6.08
C ALA A 58 26.13 -3.82 -6.36
N THR A 59 25.06 -4.22 -5.67
CA THR A 59 24.38 -5.50 -5.90
C THR A 59 23.12 -5.32 -6.74
N SER A 60 22.95 -6.14 -7.80
CA SER A 60 21.76 -6.07 -8.68
C SER A 60 20.44 -6.29 -7.95
N ASN A 61 20.44 -7.07 -6.85
CA ASN A 61 19.27 -7.42 -6.06
C ASN A 61 18.40 -6.21 -5.66
N PHE A 62 19.01 -5.09 -5.27
CA PHE A 62 18.24 -3.91 -4.85
C PHE A 62 17.46 -3.27 -6.00
N VAL A 63 18.11 -3.12 -7.16
CA VAL A 63 17.49 -2.54 -8.36
C VAL A 63 16.44 -3.48 -8.92
N ASP A 64 16.72 -4.78 -8.94
CA ASP A 64 15.78 -5.81 -9.40
C ASP A 64 14.52 -5.84 -8.50
N ALA A 65 14.70 -5.83 -7.18
CA ALA A 65 13.59 -5.77 -6.22
C ALA A 65 12.79 -4.46 -6.34
N LEU A 66 13.46 -3.34 -6.58
CA LEU A 66 12.80 -2.05 -6.82
C LEU A 66 11.95 -2.08 -8.09
N ILE A 67 12.49 -2.57 -9.21
CA ILE A 67 11.78 -2.68 -10.49
C ILE A 67 10.58 -3.64 -10.35
N PHE A 68 10.78 -4.78 -9.68
CA PHE A 68 9.70 -5.74 -9.43
C PHE A 68 8.58 -5.10 -8.59
N THR A 69 8.94 -4.40 -7.51
CA THR A 69 7.99 -3.69 -6.64
C THR A 69 7.25 -2.60 -7.39
N ALA A 70 7.94 -1.81 -8.22
CA ALA A 70 7.32 -0.75 -9.01
C ALA A 70 6.33 -1.31 -10.05
N LYS A 71 6.71 -2.35 -10.80
CA LYS A 71 5.81 -3.05 -11.74
C LYS A 71 4.60 -3.62 -11.02
N PHE A 72 4.82 -4.27 -9.89
CA PHE A 72 3.76 -4.85 -9.06
C PHE A 72 2.81 -3.77 -8.54
N ALA A 73 3.35 -2.67 -8.03
CA ALA A 73 2.57 -1.56 -7.50
C ALA A 73 1.73 -0.89 -8.58
N ILE A 74 2.28 -0.62 -9.77
CA ILE A 74 1.52 -0.04 -10.88
C ILE A 74 0.33 -0.93 -11.24
N VAL A 75 0.57 -2.23 -11.46
CA VAL A 75 -0.50 -3.17 -11.83
C VAL A 75 -1.55 -3.26 -10.71
N SER A 76 -1.11 -3.47 -9.47
CA SER A 76 -2.03 -3.66 -8.34
C SER A 76 -2.84 -2.41 -8.03
N VAL A 77 -2.23 -1.22 -8.04
CA VAL A 77 -2.93 0.05 -7.82
C VAL A 77 -4.01 0.24 -8.88
N VAL A 78 -3.69 0.04 -10.16
CA VAL A 78 -4.67 0.20 -11.24
C VAL A 78 -5.80 -0.82 -11.09
N THR A 79 -5.49 -2.11 -10.96
CA THR A 79 -6.53 -3.15 -10.88
C THR A 79 -7.39 -3.00 -9.64
N ILE A 80 -6.80 -2.75 -8.46
CA ILE A 80 -7.55 -2.60 -7.21
C ILE A 80 -8.52 -1.43 -7.30
N ASN A 81 -8.05 -0.24 -7.70
CA ASN A 81 -8.90 0.94 -7.72
C ASN A 81 -10.00 0.82 -8.79
N VAL A 82 -9.70 0.25 -9.96
CA VAL A 82 -10.71 0.02 -11.01
C VAL A 82 -11.78 -0.96 -10.54
N PHE A 83 -11.39 -2.15 -10.05
CA PHE A 83 -12.37 -3.15 -9.61
C PHE A 83 -13.14 -2.70 -8.36
N ALA A 84 -12.48 -2.05 -7.42
CA ALA A 84 -13.12 -1.50 -6.23
C ALA A 84 -14.17 -0.44 -6.58
N PHE A 85 -13.85 0.48 -7.51
CA PHE A 85 -14.78 1.51 -7.95
C PHE A 85 -15.98 0.91 -8.72
N LEU A 86 -15.74 -0.07 -9.59
CA LEU A 86 -16.82 -0.78 -10.30
C LEU A 86 -17.76 -1.52 -9.34
N LEU A 87 -17.21 -2.22 -8.35
CA LEU A 87 -18.01 -2.86 -7.31
C LEU A 87 -18.76 -1.83 -6.46
N ALA A 88 -18.15 -0.70 -6.14
CA ALA A 88 -18.80 0.37 -5.40
C ALA A 88 -20.00 0.94 -6.16
N LEU A 89 -19.86 1.20 -7.46
CA LEU A 89 -20.96 1.63 -8.32
C LEU A 89 -22.09 0.60 -8.37
N LEU A 90 -21.75 -0.69 -8.46
CA LEU A 90 -22.73 -1.78 -8.49
C LEU A 90 -23.50 -1.89 -7.16
N LEU A 91 -22.78 -1.92 -6.04
CA LEU A 91 -23.34 -2.13 -4.70
C LEU A 91 -23.98 -0.88 -4.09
N THR A 92 -23.84 0.29 -4.72
CA THR A 92 -24.54 1.52 -4.29
C THR A 92 -25.95 1.60 -4.86
N ARG A 93 -26.28 0.85 -5.92
CA ARG A 93 -27.62 0.83 -6.54
C ARG A 93 -28.75 0.24 -5.68
N GLY A 94 -28.44 -0.24 -4.47
CA GLY A 94 -29.46 -0.63 -3.50
C GLY A 94 -30.19 -1.94 -3.78
N PHE A 95 -29.63 -2.87 -4.57
CA PHE A 95 -30.26 -4.17 -4.78
C PHE A 95 -30.26 -5.03 -3.50
N LYS A 96 -31.25 -5.93 -3.38
CA LYS A 96 -31.41 -6.82 -2.21
C LYS A 96 -30.13 -7.62 -1.95
N GLY A 97 -29.57 -7.51 -0.75
CA GLY A 97 -28.34 -8.21 -0.35
C GLY A 97 -27.06 -7.37 -0.47
N SER A 98 -27.12 -6.11 -0.90
CA SER A 98 -25.93 -5.23 -1.03
C SER A 98 -25.06 -5.20 0.24
N ASN A 99 -25.66 -5.16 1.43
CA ASN A 99 -24.92 -5.18 2.70
C ASN A 99 -24.15 -6.49 2.94
N ILE A 100 -24.73 -7.63 2.55
CA ILE A 100 -24.08 -8.93 2.67
C ILE A 100 -22.86 -8.99 1.74
N PHE A 101 -23.03 -8.56 0.48
CA PHE A 101 -21.91 -8.50 -0.47
C PHE A 101 -20.80 -7.55 0.00
N ARG A 102 -21.15 -6.37 0.53
CA ARG A 102 -20.17 -5.44 1.10
C ARG A 102 -19.32 -6.10 2.18
N THR A 103 -19.96 -6.83 3.09
CA THR A 103 -19.27 -7.57 4.17
C THR A 103 -18.37 -8.67 3.62
N ILE A 104 -18.86 -9.49 2.69
CA ILE A 104 -18.10 -10.60 2.09
C ILE A 104 -16.85 -10.08 1.37
N PHE A 105 -16.98 -9.03 0.55
CA PHE A 105 -15.83 -8.47 -0.17
C PHE A 105 -14.85 -7.79 0.77
N PHE A 106 -15.31 -7.18 1.87
CA PHE A 106 -14.44 -6.52 2.85
C PHE A 106 -13.68 -7.49 3.78
N MET A 107 -14.29 -8.62 4.14
CA MET A 107 -13.74 -9.61 5.07
C MET A 107 -12.29 -10.06 4.78
N PRO A 108 -11.86 -10.29 3.52
CA PRO A 108 -10.47 -10.56 3.14
C PRO A 108 -9.42 -9.65 3.80
N ASN A 109 -9.72 -8.36 3.92
CA ASN A 109 -8.79 -7.36 4.45
C ASN A 109 -8.52 -7.53 5.96
N LEU A 110 -9.37 -8.30 6.66
CA LEU A 110 -9.23 -8.58 8.09
C LEU A 110 -8.25 -9.73 8.38
N ILE A 111 -7.86 -10.50 7.37
CA ILE A 111 -6.92 -11.62 7.51
C ILE A 111 -5.49 -11.07 7.51
N GLY A 112 -4.68 -11.46 8.49
CA GLY A 112 -3.27 -11.08 8.58
C GLY A 112 -2.45 -11.57 7.38
N GLY A 113 -1.49 -10.76 6.94
CA GLY A 113 -0.77 -10.95 5.67
C GLY A 113 -0.04 -12.29 5.56
N ILE A 114 0.61 -12.76 6.63
CA ILE A 114 1.35 -14.04 6.64
C ILE A 114 0.40 -15.23 6.45
N VAL A 115 -0.67 -15.28 7.25
CA VAL A 115 -1.68 -16.36 7.18
C VAL A 115 -2.32 -16.37 5.80
N LEU A 116 -2.67 -15.18 5.30
CA LEU A 116 -3.25 -15.02 3.97
C LEU A 116 -2.32 -15.53 2.87
N GLY A 117 -1.03 -15.16 2.94
CA GLY A 117 0.00 -15.59 2.00
C GLY A 117 0.13 -17.10 1.90
N TYR A 118 0.19 -17.80 3.03
CA TYR A 118 0.29 -19.27 3.03
C TYR A 118 -0.98 -19.95 2.50
N ILE A 119 -2.17 -19.46 2.86
CA ILE A 119 -3.43 -20.00 2.34
C ILE A 119 -3.47 -19.88 0.81
N TRP A 120 -3.15 -18.69 0.28
CA TRP A 120 -3.13 -18.48 -1.16
C TRP A 120 -2.01 -19.25 -1.86
N GLN A 121 -0.87 -19.46 -1.20
CA GLN A 121 0.20 -20.30 -1.72
C GLN A 121 -0.29 -21.72 -1.97
N LEU A 122 -0.99 -22.30 -0.99
CA LEU A 122 -1.57 -23.65 -1.10
C LEU A 122 -2.63 -23.73 -2.20
N ILE A 123 -3.54 -22.75 -2.25
CA ILE A 123 -4.60 -22.71 -3.26
C ILE A 123 -4.01 -22.63 -4.66
N ILE A 124 -3.11 -21.66 -4.91
CA ILE A 124 -2.55 -21.44 -6.25
C ILE A 124 -1.68 -22.63 -6.65
N ASN A 125 -0.80 -23.12 -5.76
CA ASN A 125 0.02 -24.28 -6.07
C ASN A 125 -0.82 -25.55 -6.28
N GLY A 126 -1.93 -25.73 -5.57
CA GLY A 126 -2.85 -26.85 -5.81
C GLY A 126 -3.47 -26.84 -7.21
N VAL A 127 -3.72 -25.64 -7.77
CA VAL A 127 -4.19 -25.49 -9.15
C VAL A 127 -3.04 -25.69 -10.14
N LEU A 128 -1.89 -25.03 -9.90
CA LEU A 128 -0.73 -25.07 -10.79
C LEU A 128 -0.07 -26.45 -10.87
N ALA A 129 -0.14 -27.24 -9.79
CA ALA A 129 0.40 -28.60 -9.74
C ALA A 129 -0.21 -29.52 -10.81
N ARG A 130 -1.46 -29.25 -11.24
CA ARG A 130 -2.13 -29.98 -12.34
C ARG A 130 -1.42 -29.79 -13.69
N PHE A 131 -0.61 -28.75 -13.80
CA PHE A 131 0.19 -28.40 -14.98
C PHE A 131 1.69 -28.65 -14.77
N GLY A 132 2.09 -29.29 -13.66
CA GLY A 132 3.49 -29.59 -13.35
C GLY A 132 4.33 -28.39 -12.94
N VAL A 133 3.70 -27.25 -12.59
CA VAL A 133 4.38 -26.02 -12.19
C VAL A 133 3.88 -25.52 -10.83
N THR A 134 4.60 -24.58 -10.22
CA THR A 134 4.23 -23.90 -8.96
C THR A 134 4.45 -22.40 -9.09
N LEU A 135 3.99 -21.63 -8.09
CA LEU A 135 4.24 -20.19 -7.99
C LEU A 135 5.72 -19.82 -8.11
N THR A 136 6.61 -20.69 -7.63
CA THR A 136 8.05 -20.46 -7.61
C THR A 136 8.76 -20.97 -8.86
N PHE A 137 8.04 -21.53 -9.83
CA PHE A 137 8.61 -22.04 -11.08
C PHE A 137 9.23 -20.92 -11.93
N SER A 138 8.59 -19.75 -11.96
CA SER A 138 9.14 -18.56 -12.63
C SER A 138 8.66 -17.27 -11.96
N ALA A 139 9.39 -16.18 -12.16
CA ALA A 139 9.00 -14.87 -11.64
C ALA A 139 7.61 -14.42 -12.12
N THR A 140 7.19 -14.85 -13.32
CA THR A 140 5.87 -14.53 -13.88
C THR A 140 4.74 -15.14 -13.05
N TYR A 141 4.86 -16.40 -12.62
CA TYR A 141 3.85 -17.04 -11.77
C TYR A 141 3.78 -16.36 -10.41
N GLY A 142 4.93 -16.09 -9.79
CA GLY A 142 4.98 -15.37 -8.52
C GLY A 142 4.41 -13.96 -8.60
N PHE A 143 4.72 -13.21 -9.67
CA PHE A 143 4.18 -11.86 -9.91
C PHE A 143 2.65 -11.87 -9.95
N TRP A 144 2.06 -12.71 -10.79
CA TRP A 144 0.60 -12.79 -10.89
C TRP A 144 -0.05 -13.37 -9.65
N GLY A 145 0.61 -14.31 -8.96
CA GLY A 145 0.14 -14.81 -7.67
C GLY A 145 0.02 -13.70 -6.62
N LEU A 146 1.05 -12.84 -6.52
CA LEU A 146 1.02 -11.68 -5.62
C LEU A 146 -0.07 -10.69 -6.02
N VAL A 147 -0.24 -10.42 -7.32
CA VAL A 147 -1.27 -9.49 -7.82
C VAL A 147 -2.66 -10.02 -7.47
N ILE A 148 -2.94 -11.31 -7.71
CA ILE A 148 -4.23 -11.94 -7.40
C ILE A 148 -4.52 -11.86 -5.90
N LEU A 149 -3.56 -12.24 -5.07
CA LEU A 149 -3.69 -12.18 -3.62
C LEU A 149 -3.99 -10.75 -3.16
N MET A 150 -3.19 -9.78 -3.61
CA MET A 150 -3.33 -8.39 -3.19
C MET A 150 -4.66 -7.78 -3.64
N ASN A 151 -5.12 -8.10 -4.86
CA ASN A 151 -6.44 -7.70 -5.33
C ASN A 151 -7.54 -8.29 -4.46
N TRP A 152 -7.48 -9.59 -4.17
CA TRP A 152 -8.46 -10.26 -3.33
C TRP A 152 -8.55 -9.65 -1.92
N GLN A 153 -7.40 -9.27 -1.35
CA GLN A 153 -7.35 -8.65 -0.03
C GLN A 153 -7.89 -7.22 -0.02
N MET A 154 -7.51 -6.39 -1.01
CA MET A 154 -7.66 -4.94 -0.93
C MET A 154 -8.88 -4.38 -1.66
N ILE A 155 -9.43 -5.09 -2.67
CA ILE A 155 -10.55 -4.58 -3.48
C ILE A 155 -11.75 -4.22 -2.59
N GLY A 156 -12.11 -5.08 -1.63
CA GLY A 156 -13.24 -4.82 -0.75
C GLY A 156 -13.03 -3.64 0.19
N TYR A 157 -11.80 -3.45 0.68
CA TYR A 157 -11.47 -2.29 1.51
C TYR A 157 -11.61 -0.99 0.73
N MET A 158 -11.02 -0.91 -0.47
CA MET A 158 -11.14 0.28 -1.33
C MET A 158 -12.57 0.50 -1.82
N MET A 159 -13.32 -0.56 -2.06
CA MET A 159 -14.74 -0.50 -2.45
C MET A 159 -15.56 0.20 -1.37
N VAL A 160 -15.33 -0.09 -0.08
CA VAL A 160 -16.04 0.59 1.03
C VAL A 160 -15.74 2.08 1.05
N ILE A 161 -14.49 2.48 0.82
CA ILE A 161 -14.10 3.91 0.72
C ILE A 161 -14.83 4.57 -0.44
N TYR A 162 -14.90 3.93 -1.60
CA TYR A 162 -15.63 4.45 -2.75
C TYR A 162 -17.14 4.52 -2.52
N ILE A 163 -17.74 3.52 -1.87
CA ILE A 163 -19.17 3.55 -1.50
C ILE A 163 -19.44 4.75 -0.60
N ALA A 164 -18.62 4.98 0.43
CA ALA A 164 -18.77 6.14 1.30
C ALA A 164 -18.66 7.46 0.52
N GLY A 165 -17.72 7.55 -0.42
CA GLY A 165 -17.58 8.71 -1.31
C GLY A 165 -18.82 8.93 -2.20
N ILE A 166 -19.36 7.88 -2.82
CA ILE A 166 -20.55 7.97 -3.67
C ILE A 166 -21.79 8.33 -2.84
N GLN A 167 -21.96 7.72 -1.66
CA GLN A 167 -23.12 7.95 -0.79
C GLN A 167 -23.14 9.34 -0.15
N ASN A 168 -22.00 10.06 -0.13
CA ASN A 168 -21.96 11.45 0.30
C ASN A 168 -22.50 12.44 -0.76
N ILE A 169 -22.72 11.99 -2.00
CA ILE A 169 -23.32 12.81 -3.05
C ILE A 169 -24.82 12.90 -2.81
N SER A 170 -25.36 14.12 -2.80
CA SER A 170 -26.81 14.35 -2.64
C SER A 170 -27.60 13.68 -3.77
N ASP A 171 -28.66 12.94 -3.40
CA ASP A 171 -29.57 12.29 -4.35
C ASP A 171 -30.20 13.30 -5.33
N SER A 172 -30.41 14.54 -4.89
CA SER A 172 -30.94 15.62 -5.74
C SER A 172 -30.08 15.93 -6.97
N ILE A 173 -28.76 15.71 -6.90
CA ILE A 173 -27.84 15.90 -8.04
C ILE A 173 -28.09 14.80 -9.08
N PHE A 174 -28.33 13.56 -8.65
CA PHE A 174 -28.66 12.46 -9.54
C PHE A 174 -30.05 12.63 -10.17
N GLU A 175 -31.04 13.07 -9.39
CA GLU A 175 -32.39 13.38 -9.89
C GLU A 175 -32.37 14.49 -10.95
N ALA A 176 -31.65 15.59 -10.70
CA ALA A 176 -31.48 16.67 -11.67
C ALA A 176 -30.85 16.17 -12.98
N ALA A 177 -29.80 15.33 -12.88
CA ALA A 177 -29.16 14.75 -14.05
C ALA A 177 -30.10 13.84 -14.87
N MET A 178 -31.00 13.11 -14.20
CA MET A 178 -32.01 12.29 -14.87
C MET A 178 -33.06 13.15 -15.58
N ILE A 179 -33.47 14.28 -14.99
CA ILE A 179 -34.39 15.25 -15.61
C ILE A 179 -33.75 15.87 -16.86
N ASP A 180 -32.45 16.18 -16.81
CA ASP A 180 -31.66 16.69 -17.93
C ASP A 180 -31.34 15.63 -19.01
N GLY A 181 -31.85 14.40 -18.86
CA GLY A 181 -31.64 13.31 -19.83
C GLY A 181 -30.20 12.81 -19.90
N ALA A 182 -29.41 12.98 -18.84
CA ALA A 182 -28.02 12.52 -18.82
C ALA A 182 -27.95 10.98 -18.87
N SER A 183 -27.17 10.44 -19.80
CA SER A 183 -26.94 8.99 -19.87
C SER A 183 -26.12 8.49 -18.67
N PRO A 184 -26.21 7.21 -18.26
CA PRO A 184 -25.49 6.68 -17.10
C PRO A 184 -23.97 6.89 -17.16
N ILE A 185 -23.39 6.81 -18.37
CA ILE A 185 -21.95 7.04 -18.58
C ILE A 185 -21.61 8.53 -18.38
N ARG A 186 -22.50 9.43 -18.81
CA ARG A 186 -22.34 10.87 -18.60
C ARG A 186 -22.44 11.23 -17.12
N VAL A 187 -23.37 10.60 -16.38
CA VAL A 187 -23.49 10.75 -14.92
C VAL A 187 -22.19 10.29 -14.24
N ILE A 188 -21.68 9.11 -14.57
CA ILE A 188 -20.43 8.61 -13.97
C ILE A 188 -19.26 9.57 -14.26
N ARG A 189 -19.09 9.99 -15.51
CA ARG A 189 -17.93 10.81 -15.90
C ARG A 189 -18.00 12.26 -15.41
N SER A 190 -19.18 12.86 -15.43
CA SER A 190 -19.35 14.30 -15.22
C SER A 190 -19.83 14.66 -13.82
N ILE A 191 -20.39 13.70 -13.08
CA ILE A 191 -20.95 13.93 -11.73
C ILE A 191 -20.21 13.04 -10.73
N THR A 192 -20.28 11.72 -10.90
CA THR A 192 -19.74 10.79 -9.89
C THR A 192 -18.22 10.89 -9.78
N LEU A 193 -17.46 10.83 -10.88
CA LEU A 193 -16.00 10.89 -10.83
C LEU A 193 -15.47 12.18 -10.19
N PRO A 194 -15.92 13.39 -10.58
CA PRO A 194 -15.49 14.63 -9.93
C PRO A 194 -15.84 14.70 -8.44
N LEU A 195 -17.05 14.31 -8.06
CA LEU A 195 -17.50 14.40 -6.66
C LEU A 195 -16.92 13.32 -5.76
N VAL A 196 -16.48 12.19 -6.32
CA VAL A 196 -15.81 11.09 -5.58
C VAL A 196 -14.28 11.28 -5.55
N MET A 197 -13.73 12.37 -6.12
CA MET A 197 -12.29 12.63 -6.11
C MET A 197 -11.62 12.53 -4.73
N PRO A 198 -12.21 12.99 -3.61
CA PRO A 198 -11.61 12.79 -2.29
C PRO A 198 -11.43 11.31 -1.92
N ALA A 199 -12.40 10.46 -2.27
CA ALA A 199 -12.28 9.01 -2.06
C ALA A 199 -11.25 8.39 -3.03
N ILE A 200 -11.14 8.87 -4.27
CA ILE A 200 -10.09 8.45 -5.22
C ILE A 200 -8.70 8.82 -4.68
N THR A 201 -8.52 10.04 -4.18
CA THR A 201 -7.26 10.50 -3.56
C THR A 201 -6.82 9.56 -2.45
N ILE A 202 -7.72 9.24 -1.53
CA ILE A 202 -7.44 8.37 -0.37
C ILE A 202 -7.15 6.95 -0.84
N SER A 203 -7.99 6.37 -1.71
CA SER A 203 -7.80 5.01 -2.22
C SER A 203 -6.48 4.85 -2.98
N LEU A 204 -6.11 5.82 -3.81
CA LEU A 204 -4.81 5.82 -4.51
C LEU A 204 -3.64 5.90 -3.52
N PHE A 205 -3.70 6.81 -2.55
CA PHE A 205 -2.67 6.93 -1.53
C PHE A 205 -2.47 5.63 -0.75
N LEU A 206 -3.58 5.03 -0.30
CA LEU A 206 -3.55 3.78 0.47
C LEU A 206 -3.06 2.61 -0.37
N THR A 207 -3.53 2.46 -1.60
CA THR A 207 -3.08 1.36 -2.48
C THR A 207 -1.61 1.50 -2.86
N ILE A 208 -1.12 2.70 -3.19
CA ILE A 208 0.30 2.95 -3.45
C ILE A 208 1.14 2.61 -2.21
N SER A 209 0.80 3.18 -1.04
CA SER A 209 1.56 2.93 0.19
C SER A 209 1.61 1.44 0.55
N ASN A 210 0.48 0.74 0.46
CA ASN A 210 0.41 -0.68 0.79
C ASN A 210 1.12 -1.58 -0.23
N SER A 211 1.01 -1.28 -1.53
CA SER A 211 1.69 -2.08 -2.57
C SER A 211 3.21 -1.98 -2.47
N PHE A 212 3.77 -0.81 -2.16
CA PHE A 212 5.22 -0.66 -2.01
C PHE A 212 5.74 -1.33 -0.73
N LYS A 213 5.00 -1.24 0.37
CA LYS A 213 5.42 -1.77 1.69
C LYS A 213 5.09 -3.25 1.90
N MET A 214 4.56 -3.95 0.90
CA MET A 214 4.09 -5.32 1.04
C MET A 214 5.25 -6.28 1.36
N PHE A 215 5.30 -6.74 2.62
CA PHE A 215 6.31 -7.68 3.12
C PHE A 215 5.71 -9.05 3.38
N ASP A 216 4.72 -9.14 4.28
CA ASP A 216 4.16 -10.41 4.76
C ASP A 216 3.68 -11.33 3.64
N GLN A 217 2.89 -10.79 2.72
CA GLN A 217 2.34 -11.53 1.58
C GLN A 217 3.45 -11.98 0.63
N ASN A 218 4.48 -11.15 0.43
CA ASN A 218 5.61 -11.51 -0.43
C ASN A 218 6.44 -12.64 0.19
N LEU A 219 6.73 -12.53 1.50
CA LEU A 219 7.42 -13.54 2.27
C LEU A 219 6.67 -14.87 2.26
N ALA A 220 5.38 -14.87 2.60
CA ALA A 220 4.61 -16.09 2.74
C ALA A 220 4.24 -16.74 1.39
N LEU A 221 3.98 -15.95 0.34
CA LEU A 221 3.53 -16.49 -0.95
C LEU A 221 4.70 -17.03 -1.79
N THR A 222 5.83 -16.30 -1.84
CA THR A 222 6.97 -16.70 -2.69
C THR A 222 8.32 -16.67 -1.99
N ALA A 223 8.46 -15.93 -0.89
CA ALA A 223 9.75 -15.68 -0.23
C ALA A 223 10.85 -15.16 -1.19
N GLY A 224 10.43 -14.47 -2.26
CA GLY A 224 11.32 -13.99 -3.32
C GLY A 224 11.68 -15.02 -4.40
N ALA A 225 11.24 -16.28 -4.29
CA ALA A 225 11.57 -17.32 -5.27
C ALA A 225 10.96 -17.07 -6.67
N PRO A 226 11.58 -17.59 -7.75
CA PRO A 226 12.87 -18.27 -7.78
C PRO A 226 14.05 -17.29 -7.68
N MET A 227 15.11 -17.65 -6.97
CA MET A 227 16.38 -16.91 -6.91
C MET A 227 16.22 -15.38 -6.68
N ASN A 228 15.36 -14.97 -5.75
CA ASN A 228 15.04 -13.56 -5.44
C ASN A 228 14.37 -12.75 -6.57
N GLN A 229 13.96 -13.38 -7.68
CA GLN A 229 13.32 -12.67 -8.79
C GLN A 229 11.94 -12.11 -8.46
N THR A 230 11.30 -12.59 -7.38
CA THR A 230 10.02 -12.03 -6.90
C THR A 230 10.17 -11.30 -5.57
N ALA A 231 11.42 -11.07 -5.12
CA ALA A 231 11.66 -10.37 -3.87
C ALA A 231 11.25 -8.90 -4.06
N MET A 232 10.29 -8.46 -3.25
CA MET A 232 9.93 -7.05 -3.19
C MET A 232 10.91 -6.28 -2.30
N LEU A 233 10.91 -4.97 -2.44
CA LEU A 233 11.91 -4.10 -1.84
C LEU A 233 11.94 -4.21 -0.31
N ALA A 234 10.77 -4.33 0.33
CA ALA A 234 10.68 -4.57 1.76
C ALA A 234 11.32 -5.90 2.19
N LEU A 235 11.15 -6.97 1.39
CA LEU A 235 11.77 -8.27 1.64
C LEU A 235 13.29 -8.23 1.40
N ASP A 236 13.76 -7.54 0.36
CA ASP A 236 15.20 -7.35 0.11
C ASP A 236 15.88 -6.57 1.24
N ILE A 237 15.23 -5.51 1.75
CA ILE A 237 15.70 -4.76 2.92
C ILE A 237 15.81 -5.68 4.14
N TYR A 238 14.75 -6.44 4.43
CA TYR A 238 14.72 -7.39 5.54
C TYR A 238 15.84 -8.43 5.44
N ASN A 239 16.00 -9.06 4.28
CA ASN A 239 17.03 -10.07 4.04
C ASN A 239 18.44 -9.47 4.09
N THR A 240 18.61 -8.22 3.65
CA THR A 240 19.91 -7.53 3.73
C THR A 240 20.26 -7.23 5.19
N PHE A 241 19.28 -6.81 5.99
CA PHE A 241 19.49 -6.44 7.38
C PHE A 241 19.69 -7.66 8.29
N TYR A 242 18.85 -8.68 8.16
CA TYR A 242 18.82 -9.80 9.11
C TYR A 242 19.55 -11.06 8.64
N SER A 243 19.71 -11.26 7.33
CA SER A 243 20.28 -12.51 6.80
C SER A 243 21.74 -12.38 6.39
N ARG A 244 22.37 -11.21 6.57
CA ARG A 244 23.75 -10.93 6.20
C ARG A 244 24.46 -10.13 7.30
N VAL A 245 25.27 -10.81 8.09
CA VAL A 245 26.08 -10.17 9.14
C VAL A 245 27.01 -9.13 8.52
N GLY A 246 27.05 -7.91 9.09
CA GLY A 246 27.86 -6.79 8.58
C GLY A 246 27.22 -6.01 7.42
N PHE A 247 25.93 -6.23 7.16
CA PHE A 247 25.12 -5.50 6.17
C PHE A 247 23.92 -4.76 6.78
N GLU A 248 23.85 -4.65 8.10
CA GLU A 248 22.79 -3.96 8.85
C GLU A 248 22.73 -2.49 8.43
N GLY A 249 23.88 -1.81 8.34
CA GLY A 249 24.00 -0.45 7.80
C GLY A 249 23.54 -0.32 6.34
N VAL A 250 23.83 -1.32 5.51
CA VAL A 250 23.36 -1.38 4.11
C VAL A 250 21.84 -1.56 4.06
N GLY A 251 21.28 -2.42 4.92
CA GLY A 251 19.84 -2.59 5.06
C GLY A 251 19.14 -1.30 5.48
N GLN A 252 19.69 -0.56 6.44
CA GLN A 252 19.17 0.76 6.82
C GLN A 252 19.28 1.79 5.68
N ALA A 253 20.40 1.82 4.95
CA ALA A 253 20.53 2.69 3.78
C ALA A 253 19.47 2.38 2.72
N LYS A 254 19.23 1.09 2.42
CA LYS A 254 18.14 0.65 1.54
C LYS A 254 16.77 1.10 2.06
N ALA A 255 16.50 1.02 3.37
CA ALA A 255 15.26 1.48 3.98
C ALA A 255 15.05 2.99 3.84
N VAL A 256 16.11 3.80 4.07
CA VAL A 256 16.06 5.26 3.87
C VAL A 256 15.79 5.61 2.41
N MET A 257 16.48 4.96 1.47
CA MET A 257 16.23 5.15 0.04
C MET A 257 14.80 4.76 -0.36
N PHE A 258 14.30 3.65 0.18
CA PHE A 258 12.94 3.21 -0.03
C PHE A 258 11.91 4.22 0.50
N PHE A 259 12.11 4.75 1.70
CA PHE A 259 11.26 5.81 2.25
C PHE A 259 11.22 7.04 1.32
N LEU A 260 12.39 7.53 0.90
CA LEU A 260 12.49 8.67 -0.01
C LEU A 260 11.77 8.39 -1.34
N LEU A 261 11.94 7.19 -1.90
CA LEU A 261 11.28 6.82 -3.15
C LEU A 261 9.76 6.79 -3.01
N VAL A 262 9.23 6.18 -1.95
CA VAL A 262 7.78 6.16 -1.72
C VAL A 262 7.25 7.56 -1.46
N ALA A 263 7.97 8.40 -0.71
CA ALA A 263 7.60 9.80 -0.47
C ALA A 263 7.57 10.61 -1.78
N CYS A 264 8.56 10.43 -2.64
CA CYS A 264 8.63 11.07 -3.97
C CYS A 264 7.50 10.65 -4.92
N ILE A 265 6.84 9.50 -4.69
CA ILE A 265 5.68 9.06 -5.49
C ILE A 265 4.38 9.51 -4.81
N ALA A 266 4.23 9.25 -3.51
CA ALA A 266 2.99 9.46 -2.77
C ALA A 266 2.68 10.95 -2.54
N ILE A 267 3.69 11.80 -2.27
CA ILE A 267 3.45 13.23 -2.03
C ILE A 267 2.96 13.93 -3.31
N PRO A 268 3.63 13.80 -4.48
CA PRO A 268 3.10 14.37 -5.71
C PRO A 268 1.74 13.80 -6.08
N GLN A 269 1.51 12.50 -5.92
CA GLN A 269 0.19 11.89 -6.14
C GLN A 269 -0.88 12.57 -5.27
N LEU A 270 -0.63 12.74 -3.97
CA LEU A 270 -1.58 13.38 -3.04
C LEU A 270 -1.85 14.83 -3.40
N ILE A 271 -0.81 15.60 -3.75
CA ILE A 271 -0.95 17.02 -4.13
C ILE A 271 -1.74 17.15 -5.44
N LEU A 272 -1.46 16.30 -6.43
CA LEU A 272 -2.12 16.35 -7.74
C LEU A 272 -3.59 15.95 -7.65
N THR A 273 -3.93 14.89 -6.90
CA THR A 273 -5.32 14.44 -6.80
C THR A 273 -6.16 15.35 -5.92
N ARG A 274 -5.57 15.97 -4.87
CA ARG A 274 -6.25 16.98 -4.05
C ARG A 274 -6.69 18.21 -4.83
N LYS A 275 -5.91 18.64 -5.83
CA LYS A 275 -6.31 19.77 -6.70
C LYS A 275 -7.55 19.47 -7.54
N GLY A 276 -7.88 18.19 -7.74
CA GLY A 276 -9.09 17.75 -8.43
C GLY A 276 -10.30 17.59 -7.50
N GLU A 277 -10.13 17.76 -6.19
CA GLU A 277 -11.24 17.74 -5.23
C GLU A 277 -12.03 19.04 -5.39
N VAL A 278 -13.31 18.93 -5.77
CA VAL A 278 -14.22 20.07 -5.79
C VAL A 278 -14.52 20.39 -4.32
N GLU A 279 -14.07 21.55 -3.83
CA GLU A 279 -14.46 22.02 -2.50
C GLU A 279 -15.98 22.23 -2.49
N ASN A 280 -16.66 21.54 -1.58
CA ASN A 280 -18.09 21.73 -1.31
C ASN A 280 -18.32 22.99 -0.49
#